data_AF-A0A1C6E1C1-F1
#
_entry.id   AF-A0A1C6E1C1-F1
#
_cell.length_a   1.000
_cell.length_b   1.000
_cell.length_c   1.000
_cell.angle_alpha   90.00
_cell.angle_beta   90.00
_cell.angle_gamma   90.00
#
_symmetry.space_group_name_H-M   'P 1'
#
loop_
_entity.id
_entity.type
_entity.pdbx_description
1 polymer ?
#
loop_
_entity_poly.entity_id
_entity_poly.type
_entity_poly.pdbx_seq_one_letter_code
_entity_poly.pdbx_strand_id
1 'polypeptide(L)'
;MTNDQKIKCNAIIHTASAAAAGVGAGLAQVPGSDNALLTPIQLTMTISLGKVFDIELTETTAKAAIASVAASTIGRTLTQFLVGWIPGVGNAINATTAAGLTEAMGWTLAEDFAKQYERNKG
;
A
#
# COMPACT_ATOMS: atom_id res chain seq x y z
N MET A 1 5.19 13.55 12.58
CA MET A 1 4.08 13.91 11.67
C MET A 1 3.23 15.02 12.28
N THR A 2 3.19 16.18 11.63
CA THR A 2 2.24 17.26 11.92
C THR A 2 0.82 16.87 11.46
N ASN A 3 -0.19 17.65 11.87
CA ASN A 3 -1.57 17.42 11.42
C ASN A 3 -1.69 17.56 9.90
N ASP A 4 -1.05 18.56 9.30
CA ASP A 4 -1.07 18.75 7.84
C ASP A 4 -0.44 17.58 7.09
N GLN A 5 0.65 17.01 7.61
CA GLN A 5 1.28 15.82 7.03
C GLN A 5 0.33 14.61 7.11
N LYS A 6 -0.34 14.40 8.24
CA LYS A 6 -1.33 13.32 8.39
C LYS A 6 -2.49 13.45 7.39
N ILE A 7 -3.02 14.66 7.21
CA ILE A 7 -4.11 14.93 6.27
C ILE A 7 -3.67 14.61 4.83
N LYS A 8 -2.49 15.09 4.42
CA LYS A 8 -1.94 14.81 3.08
C LYS A 8 -1.70 13.32 2.86
N CYS A 9 -1.08 12.63 3.83
CA CYS A 9 -0.86 11.19 3.77
C CYS A 9 -2.19 10.43 3.65
N ASN A 10 -3.19 10.75 4.48
CA ASN A 10 -4.49 10.09 4.43
C ASN A 10 -5.16 10.25 3.05
N ALA A 11 -5.16 11.45 2.48
CA ALA A 11 -5.75 11.68 1.15
C ALA A 11 -5.06 10.83 0.06
N ILE A 12 -3.73 10.76 0.07
CA ILE A 12 -2.94 9.95 -0.86
C ILE A 12 -3.24 8.45 -0.68
N ILE A 13 -3.20 7.96 0.56
CA ILE A 13 -3.39 6.55 0.90
C ILE A 13 -4.81 6.11 0.57
N HIS A 14 -5.81 6.88 0.96
CA HIS A 14 -7.21 6.54 0.75
C HIS A 14 -7.56 6.51 -0.74
N THR A 15 -7.04 7.45 -1.52
CA THR A 15 -7.23 7.48 -2.99
C THR A 15 -6.61 6.25 -3.65
N ALA A 16 -5.38 5.90 -3.27
CA ALA A 16 -4.71 4.69 -3.77
C ALA A 16 -5.47 3.41 -3.37
N SER A 17 -6.01 3.37 -2.15
CA SER A 17 -6.78 2.23 -1.63
C SER A 17 -8.10 2.06 -2.36
N ALA A 18 -8.81 3.15 -2.66
CA ALA A 18 -10.01 3.12 -3.48
C ALA A 18 -9.72 2.63 -4.91
N ALA A 19 -8.63 3.09 -5.51
CA ALA A 19 -8.19 2.60 -6.82
C ALA A 19 -7.85 1.10 -6.80
N ALA A 20 -7.15 0.64 -5.75
CA ALA A 20 -6.84 -0.77 -5.55
C ALA A 20 -8.09 -1.64 -5.34
N ALA A 21 -9.10 -1.15 -4.61
CA ALA A 21 -10.40 -1.81 -4.52
C ALA A 21 -11.08 -1.96 -5.88
N GLY A 22 -11.05 -0.91 -6.71
CA GLY A 22 -11.58 -0.96 -8.08
C GLY A 22 -10.90 -2.04 -8.93
N VAL A 23 -9.57 -2.13 -8.86
CA VAL A 23 -8.79 -3.19 -9.54
C VAL A 23 -9.12 -4.57 -8.97
N GLY A 24 -9.17 -4.72 -7.65
CA GLY A 24 -9.48 -5.98 -6.96
C GLY A 24 -10.90 -6.50 -7.19
N ALA A 25 -11.86 -5.60 -7.43
CA ALA A 25 -13.23 -5.95 -7.82
C ALA A 25 -13.31 -6.51 -9.26
N GLY A 26 -12.42 -6.07 -10.15
CA GLY A 26 -12.41 -6.46 -11.58
C GLY A 26 -11.55 -7.69 -11.92
N LEU A 27 -10.55 -8.03 -11.09
CA LEU A 27 -9.58 -9.10 -11.34
C LEU A 27 -9.83 -10.35 -10.50
N ALA A 28 -11.08 -10.80 -10.49
CA ALA A 28 -11.52 -11.98 -9.78
C ALA A 28 -10.61 -13.21 -10.03
N GLN A 29 -9.91 -13.65 -8.98
CA GLN A 29 -9.42 -15.03 -8.78
C GLN A 29 -8.00 -15.43 -9.20
N VAL A 30 -6.94 -14.70 -8.82
CA VAL A 30 -5.60 -15.33 -8.77
C VAL A 30 -4.84 -14.98 -7.47
N PRO A 31 -4.68 -15.93 -6.53
CA PRO A 31 -3.80 -15.76 -5.38
C PRO A 31 -2.34 -15.82 -5.84
N GLY A 32 -1.50 -14.92 -5.32
CA GLY A 32 -0.10 -14.82 -5.76
C GLY A 32 0.09 -14.31 -7.19
N SER A 33 -0.99 -13.88 -7.87
CA SER A 33 -0.87 -13.01 -9.03
C SER A 33 -0.32 -11.70 -8.52
N ASP A 34 0.98 -11.50 -8.69
CA ASP A 34 1.56 -10.17 -8.76
C ASP A 34 0.69 -9.37 -9.75
N ASN A 35 -0.27 -8.62 -9.21
CA ASN A 35 -1.17 -7.81 -10.00
C ASN A 35 -0.32 -6.71 -10.60
N ALA A 36 0.18 -6.92 -11.81
CA ALA A 36 0.98 -5.94 -12.55
C ALA A 36 0.29 -4.57 -12.64
N LEU A 37 -1.03 -4.53 -12.46
CA LEU A 37 -1.86 -3.33 -12.39
C LEU A 37 -1.89 -2.62 -11.02
N LEU A 38 -1.47 -3.27 -9.93
CA LEU A 38 -1.37 -2.66 -8.60
C LEU A 38 -0.03 -1.93 -8.40
N THR A 39 1.02 -2.39 -9.08
CA THR A 39 2.37 -1.82 -9.02
C THR A 39 2.40 -0.31 -9.32
N PRO A 40 1.72 0.21 -10.35
CA PRO A 40 1.69 1.64 -10.62
C PRO A 40 0.97 2.45 -9.53
N ILE A 41 -0.11 1.92 -8.94
CA ILE A 41 -0.86 2.56 -7.86
C ILE A 41 0.04 2.71 -6.63
N GLN A 42 0.67 1.60 -6.20
CA GLN A 42 1.56 1.59 -5.04
C GLN A 42 2.81 2.44 -5.26
N LEU A 43 3.37 2.44 -6.47
CA LEU A 43 4.51 3.29 -6.83
C LEU A 43 4.17 4.78 -6.72
N THR A 44 3.06 5.21 -7.33
CA THR A 44 2.61 6.60 -7.30
C THR A 44 2.29 7.04 -5.88
N MET A 45 1.63 6.19 -5.10
CA MET A 45 1.35 6.43 -3.68
C MET A 45 2.65 6.64 -2.90
N THR A 46 3.62 5.73 -3.05
CA THR A 46 4.91 5.77 -2.34
C THR A 46 5.70 7.04 -2.66
N ILE A 47 5.81 7.39 -3.94
CA ILE A 47 6.50 8.63 -4.37
C ILE A 47 5.80 9.86 -3.79
N SER A 48 4.46 9.88 -3.82
CA SER A 48 3.67 11.01 -3.30
C SER A 48 3.81 11.15 -1.78
N LEU A 49 3.88 10.04 -1.04
CA LEU A 49 4.15 10.05 0.40
C LEU A 49 5.54 10.60 0.70
N GLY A 50 6.58 10.21 -0.06
CA GLY A 50 7.92 10.77 0.09
C GLY A 50 7.93 12.30 0.00
N LYS A 51 7.20 12.86 -0.97
CA LYS A 51 7.05 14.32 -1.15
C LYS A 51 6.40 15.04 0.04
N VAL A 52 5.53 14.38 0.82
CA VAL A 52 4.95 14.99 2.03
C VAL A 52 6.02 15.24 3.11
N PHE A 53 7.11 14.46 3.07
CA PHE A 53 8.21 14.49 4.01
C PHE A 53 9.51 15.04 3.40
N ASP A 54 9.44 15.73 2.26
CA ASP A 54 10.62 16.27 1.56
C ASP A 54 11.68 15.19 1.23
N ILE A 55 11.21 13.96 0.94
CA ILE A 55 12.04 12.83 0.51
C ILE A 55 11.81 12.61 -0.98
N GLU A 56 12.82 12.91 -1.78
CA GLU A 56 12.82 12.57 -3.20
C GLU A 56 13.11 11.09 -3.40
N LEU A 57 12.16 10.39 -4.02
CA LEU A 57 12.28 8.97 -4.30
C LEU A 57 12.43 8.76 -5.81
N THR A 58 13.49 8.05 -6.20
CA THR A 58 13.55 7.45 -7.54
C THR A 58 12.55 6.31 -7.63
N GLU A 59 12.16 5.92 -8.85
CA GLU A 59 11.31 4.75 -9.06
C GLU A 59 11.90 3.49 -8.41
N THR A 60 13.21 3.29 -8.52
CA THR A 60 13.92 2.14 -7.92
C THR A 60 13.84 2.17 -6.39
N THR A 61 14.09 3.33 -5.77
CA THR A 61 14.02 3.47 -4.31
C THR A 61 12.59 3.28 -3.80
N ALA A 62 11.59 3.80 -4.53
CA ALA A 62 10.19 3.60 -4.20
C ALA A 62 9.78 2.12 -4.31
N LYS A 63 10.18 1.42 -5.39
CA LYS A 63 9.96 -0.02 -5.53
C LYS A 63 10.63 -0.83 -4.42
N ALA A 64 11.84 -0.46 -4.01
CA ALA A 64 12.53 -1.10 -2.90
C ALA A 64 11.79 -0.91 -1.57
N ALA A 65 11.28 0.29 -1.30
CA ALA A 65 10.47 0.56 -0.11
C ALA A 65 9.17 -0.26 -0.12
N ILE A 66 8.48 -0.33 -1.26
CA ILE A 66 7.28 -1.17 -1.45
C ILE A 66 7.61 -2.63 -1.18
N ALA A 67 8.69 -3.16 -1.77
CA ALA A 67 9.11 -4.55 -1.59
C ALA A 67 9.44 -4.87 -0.12
N SER A 68 10.10 -3.95 0.58
CA SER A 68 10.42 -4.08 2.00
C SER A 68 9.15 -4.17 2.86
N VAL A 69 8.19 -3.28 2.63
CA VAL A 69 6.90 -3.30 3.34
C VAL A 69 6.12 -4.56 2.98
N ALA A 70 6.04 -4.92 1.70
CA ALA A 70 5.36 -6.13 1.24
C ALA A 70 5.95 -7.40 1.89
N ALA A 71 7.26 -7.52 1.96
CA ALA A 71 7.94 -8.63 2.65
C ALA A 71 7.53 -8.72 4.13
N SER A 72 7.36 -7.57 4.81
CA SER A 72 6.89 -7.53 6.20
C SER A 72 5.40 -7.90 6.34
N THR A 73 4.58 -7.65 5.31
CA THR A 73 3.13 -7.91 5.31
C THR A 73 2.77 -9.35 4.90
N ILE A 74 3.57 -9.98 4.03
CA ILE A 74 3.37 -11.38 3.59
C ILE A 74 3.37 -12.35 4.79
N GLY A 75 4.16 -12.09 5.83
CA GLY A 75 4.20 -12.92 7.05
C GLY A 75 2.87 -13.00 7.82
N ARG A 76 2.01 -11.97 7.75
CA ARG A 76 0.66 -11.97 8.38
C ARG A 76 -0.46 -12.38 7.43
N THR A 77 -0.26 -12.19 6.14
CA THR A 77 -1.31 -12.37 5.13
C THR A 77 -1.52 -13.84 4.78
N LEU A 78 -0.47 -14.66 4.86
CA LEU A 78 -0.55 -16.12 4.65
C LEU A 78 -1.55 -16.82 5.58
N THR A 79 -1.72 -16.34 6.83
CA THR A 79 -2.68 -16.96 7.77
C THR A 79 -4.13 -16.56 7.50
N GLN A 80 -4.38 -15.35 6.97
CA GLN A 80 -5.73 -14.91 6.58
C GLN A 80 -6.16 -15.48 5.22
N PHE A 81 -5.23 -15.66 4.28
CA PHE A 81 -5.49 -16.24 2.96
C PHE A 81 -5.90 -17.72 3.01
N LEU A 82 -5.36 -18.51 3.95
CA LEU A 82 -5.71 -19.94 4.08
C LEU A 82 -7.14 -20.18 4.59
N VAL A 83 -7.73 -19.23 5.32
CA VAL A 83 -9.09 -19.35 5.88
C VAL A 83 -10.15 -18.78 4.93
N GLY A 84 -9.80 -17.82 4.08
CA GLY A 84 -10.74 -17.12 3.17
C GLY A 84 -11.04 -17.81 1.84
N TRP A 85 -10.42 -18.95 1.52
CA TRP A 85 -10.53 -19.61 0.22
C TRP A 85 -11.78 -20.51 0.10
N ILE A 86 -12.96 -19.90 0.10
CA ILE A 86 -14.21 -20.56 -0.33
C ILE A 86 -14.59 -20.02 -1.72
N PRO A 87 -14.55 -20.85 -2.78
CA PRO A 87 -14.97 -20.45 -4.13
C PRO A 87 -16.44 -19.98 -4.14
N GLY A 88 -16.71 -18.83 -4.78
CA GLY A 88 -18.07 -18.27 -4.93
C GLY A 88 -18.40 -17.05 -4.07
N VAL A 89 -17.58 -16.74 -3.04
CA VAL A 89 -17.75 -15.56 -2.15
C VAL A 89 -16.69 -14.46 -2.42
N GLY A 90 -15.74 -14.73 -3.31
CA GLY A 90 -14.45 -14.01 -3.38
C GLY A 90 -14.45 -12.54 -3.86
N ASN A 91 -15.37 -12.09 -4.71
CA ASN A 91 -15.20 -10.79 -5.40
C ASN A 91 -15.30 -9.56 -4.47
N ALA A 92 -16.23 -9.56 -3.51
CA ALA A 92 -16.35 -8.48 -2.53
C ALA A 92 -15.25 -8.51 -1.46
N ILE A 93 -14.81 -9.72 -1.10
CA ILE A 93 -13.68 -9.95 -0.19
C ILE A 93 -12.39 -9.45 -0.84
N ASN A 94 -12.21 -9.62 -2.15
CA ASN A 94 -11.01 -9.20 -2.88
C ASN A 94 -10.87 -7.67 -2.98
N ALA A 95 -11.96 -6.93 -3.22
CA ALA A 95 -11.92 -5.46 -3.27
C ALA A 95 -11.59 -4.85 -1.90
N THR A 96 -12.27 -5.33 -0.85
CA THR A 96 -12.04 -4.88 0.53
C THR A 96 -10.62 -5.23 0.99
N THR A 97 -10.14 -6.43 0.65
CA THR A 97 -8.78 -6.86 0.97
C THR A 97 -7.73 -6.03 0.22
N ALA A 98 -7.94 -5.75 -1.06
CA ALA A 98 -7.03 -4.92 -1.85
C ALA A 98 -6.93 -3.48 -1.33
N ALA A 99 -8.08 -2.87 -0.99
CA ALA A 99 -8.09 -1.57 -0.33
C ALA A 99 -7.40 -1.60 1.03
N GLY A 100 -7.77 -2.55 1.91
CA GLY A 100 -7.20 -2.65 3.25
C GLY A 100 -5.69 -2.88 3.24
N LEU A 101 -5.19 -3.72 2.34
CA LEU A 101 -3.75 -3.96 2.18
C LEU A 101 -3.03 -2.70 1.70
N THR A 102 -3.60 -2.01 0.71
CA THR A 102 -3.02 -0.76 0.18
C THR A 102 -2.99 0.33 1.25
N GLU A 103 -4.06 0.44 2.05
CA GLU A 103 -4.16 1.40 3.13
C GLU A 103 -3.12 1.12 4.22
N ALA A 104 -3.00 -0.14 4.65
CA ALA A 104 -2.02 -0.55 5.65
C ALA A 104 -0.56 -0.35 5.18
N MET A 105 -0.26 -0.70 3.92
CA MET A 105 1.06 -0.46 3.33
C MET A 105 1.36 1.03 3.25
N GLY A 106 0.40 1.84 2.81
CA GLY A 106 0.54 3.29 2.71
C GLY A 106 0.85 3.95 4.06
N TRP A 107 0.16 3.55 5.13
CA TRP A 107 0.44 4.07 6.47
C TRP A 107 1.79 3.64 7.01
N THR A 108 2.21 2.40 6.74
CA THR A 108 3.55 1.91 7.13
C THR A 108 4.65 2.74 6.46
N LEU A 109 4.52 3.01 5.16
CA LEU A 109 5.45 3.86 4.41
C LEU A 109 5.45 5.30 4.94
N ALA A 110 4.28 5.88 5.22
CA ALA A 110 4.16 7.23 5.74
C ALA A 110 4.86 7.38 7.10
N GLU A 111 4.72 6.39 7.99
CA GLU A 111 5.42 6.38 9.28
C GLU A 111 6.94 6.28 9.12
N ASP A 112 7.43 5.43 8.22
CA ASP A 112 8.86 5.27 7.98
C ASP A 112 9.49 6.50 7.34
N PHE A 113 8.80 7.15 6.41
CA PHE A 113 9.23 8.43 5.83
C PHE A 113 9.19 9.56 6.87
N ALA A 114 8.17 9.59 7.74
CA ALA A 114 8.13 10.55 8.83
C ALA A 114 9.33 10.37 9.78
N LYS A 115 9.66 9.14 10.17
CA LYS A 115 10.83 8.86 11.02
C LYS A 115 12.13 9.28 10.34
N GLN A 116 12.28 9.00 9.05
CA GLN A 116 13.44 9.43 8.26
C GLN A 116 13.59 10.95 8.25
N TYR A 117 12.50 11.65 7.98
CA TYR A 117 12.48 13.11 7.95
C TYR A 117 12.86 13.74 9.28
N GLU A 118 12.35 13.22 10.41
CA GLU A 118 12.73 13.73 11.72
C GLU A 118 14.21 13.43 12.06
N ARG A 119 14.74 12.27 11.67
CA ARG A 119 16.17 11.94 11.87
C ARG A 119 17.10 12.86 11.08
N ASN A 120 16.72 13.26 9.88
CA ASN A 120 17.55 14.11 9.02
C ASN A 120 17.50 15.61 9.43
N LYS A 121 16.63 15.98 10.36
CA LYS A 121 16.55 17.34 10.93
C LYS A 121 17.46 17.55 12.14
N GLY A 122 17.93 16.49 12.78
CA GLY A 122 18.87 16.52 13.91
C GLY A 122 20.30 16.45 13.45
#